data_AF-A0A947QGB7-F1
#
_entry.id   AF-A0A947QGB7-F1
#
_cell.length_a   1.000
_cell.length_b   1.000
_cell.length_c   1.000
_cell.angle_alpha   90.00
_cell.angle_beta   90.00
_cell.angle_gamma   90.00
#
_symmetry.space_group_name_H-M   'P 1'
#
loop_
_entity.id
_entity.type
_entity.pdbx_description
1 polymer ?
#
loop_
_entity_poly.entity_id
_entity_poly.type
_entity_poly.pdbx_seq_one_letter_code
_entity_poly.pdbx_strand_id
1 'polypeptide(L)'
;HKLFYRWGFYARVFDRFVAKARAKVHEKVERYGYLGIMLFVAVPLPITGAWTGVLGAWILGMDRKKTMLAVAAGVLVSGVIVSLVVGFGVEALSLFIKRV
;
A
#
# COMPACT_ATOMS: atom_id res chain seq x y z
N HIS A 1 -0.67 12.20 16.74
CA HIS A 1 -0.53 11.12 17.75
C HIS A 1 -0.34 11.61 19.20
N LYS A 2 0.48 12.63 19.50
CA LYS A 2 0.78 13.04 20.89
C LYS A 2 -0.30 13.86 21.62
N LEU A 3 -1.18 14.56 20.89
CA LEU A 3 -2.14 15.49 21.52
C LEU A 3 -3.28 14.77 22.27
N PHE A 4 -3.84 13.71 21.68
CA PHE A 4 -5.00 12.97 22.22
C PHE A 4 -4.63 11.89 23.28
N TYR A 5 -3.37 11.44 23.31
CA TYR A 5 -2.87 10.50 24.33
C TYR A 5 -2.70 11.16 25.71
N ARG A 6 -2.80 12.48 25.81
CA ARG A 6 -2.76 13.21 27.09
C ARG A 6 -3.96 12.85 27.99
N TRP A 7 -5.04 12.32 27.40
CA TRP A 7 -6.20 11.86 28.15
C TRP A 7 -6.09 10.34 28.39
N GLY A 8 -5.74 9.96 29.63
CA GLY A 8 -5.48 8.55 29.98
C GLY A 8 -6.65 7.59 29.73
N PHE A 9 -7.89 8.08 29.74
CA PHE A 9 -9.07 7.30 29.36
C PHE A 9 -9.06 6.97 27.86
N TYR A 10 -8.80 7.96 27.01
CA TYR A 10 -8.76 7.80 25.55
C TYR A 10 -7.65 6.82 25.14
N ALA A 11 -6.45 6.98 25.71
CA ALA A 11 -5.33 6.05 25.48
C ALA A 11 -5.73 4.60 25.80
N ARG A 12 -6.35 4.37 26.98
CA ARG A 12 -6.72 3.03 27.44
C ARG A 12 -7.82 2.37 26.60
N VAL A 13 -8.84 3.14 26.19
CA VAL A 13 -9.93 2.63 25.34
C VAL A 13 -9.41 2.36 23.92
N PHE A 14 -8.68 3.31 23.35
CA PHE A 14 -8.11 3.19 22.01
C PHE A 14 -7.13 2.02 21.91
N ASP A 15 -6.18 1.90 22.85
CA ASP A 15 -5.21 0.80 22.87
C ASP A 15 -5.89 -0.57 22.99
N ARG A 16 -6.93 -0.70 23.82
CA ARG A 16 -7.70 -1.95 23.92
C ARG A 16 -8.43 -2.28 22.62
N PHE A 17 -9.03 -1.30 21.97
CA PHE A 17 -9.73 -1.49 20.70
C PHE A 17 -8.76 -1.90 19.59
N VAL A 18 -7.64 -1.18 19.45
CA VAL A 18 -6.60 -1.47 18.46
C VAL A 18 -5.94 -2.82 18.72
N ALA A 19 -5.63 -3.13 19.98
CA ALA A 19 -5.06 -4.43 20.34
C ALA A 19 -6.02 -5.59 20.03
N LYS A 20 -7.31 -5.46 20.35
CA LYS A 20 -8.32 -6.48 19.99
C LYS A 20 -8.49 -6.62 18.48
N ALA A 21 -8.52 -5.51 17.75
CA ALA A 21 -8.61 -5.52 16.30
C ALA A 21 -7.39 -6.22 15.70
N ARG A 22 -6.17 -5.79 16.07
CA ARG A 22 -4.93 -6.42 15.62
C ARG A 22 -4.86 -7.90 15.95
N ALA A 23 -5.25 -8.31 17.15
CA ALA A 23 -5.27 -9.72 17.53
C ALA A 23 -6.19 -10.57 16.63
N LYS A 24 -7.37 -10.04 16.25
CA LYS A 24 -8.29 -10.75 15.34
C LYS A 24 -7.76 -10.87 13.91
N VAL A 25 -7.04 -9.89 13.41
CA VAL A 25 -6.50 -9.90 12.04
C VAL A 25 -5.06 -10.38 11.96
N HIS A 26 -4.41 -10.65 13.10
CA HIS A 26 -2.97 -10.92 13.19
C HIS A 26 -2.53 -12.05 12.25
N GLU A 27 -3.21 -13.19 12.31
CA GLU A 27 -2.87 -14.37 11.50
C GLU A 27 -2.97 -14.08 10.00
N LYS A 28 -4.00 -13.32 9.58
CA LYS A 28 -4.18 -12.92 8.18
C LYS A 28 -3.15 -11.89 7.74
N VAL A 29 -2.81 -10.93 8.60
CA VAL A 29 -1.82 -9.88 8.32
C VAL A 29 -0.42 -10.47 8.26
N GLU A 30 -0.11 -11.44 9.11
CA GLU A 30 1.20 -12.11 9.11
C GLU A 30 1.41 -12.94 7.84
N ARG A 31 0.36 -13.66 7.39
CA ARG A 31 0.44 -14.49 6.19
C ARG A 31 0.27 -13.71 4.88
N TYR A 32 -0.63 -12.74 4.84
CA TYR A 32 -1.04 -12.06 3.60
C TYR A 32 -0.80 -10.55 3.59
N GLY A 33 -0.42 -9.93 4.70
CA GLY A 33 -0.28 -8.47 4.77
C GLY A 33 0.77 -7.92 3.80
N TYR A 34 1.95 -8.54 3.73
CA TYR A 34 3.03 -8.09 2.85
C TYR A 34 2.69 -8.31 1.37
N LEU A 35 2.12 -9.48 1.04
CA LEU A 35 1.64 -9.78 -0.32
C LEU A 35 0.50 -8.84 -0.73
N GLY A 36 -0.43 -8.56 0.17
CA GLY A 36 -1.54 -7.64 -0.07
C GLY A 36 -1.07 -6.22 -0.36
N ILE A 37 -0.09 -5.72 0.40
CA ILE A 37 0.53 -4.41 0.13
C ILE A 37 1.25 -4.41 -1.21
N MET A 38 2.06 -5.44 -1.49
CA MET A 38 2.79 -5.53 -2.76
C MET A 38 1.82 -5.52 -3.95
N LEU A 39 0.77 -6.33 -3.92
CA LEU A 39 -0.24 -6.39 -4.97
C LEU A 39 -1.02 -5.08 -5.10
N PHE A 40 -1.42 -4.49 -3.97
CA PHE A 40 -2.14 -3.21 -3.94
C PHE A 40 -1.32 -2.06 -4.55
N VAL A 41 0.00 -2.07 -4.32
CA VAL A 41 0.93 -1.07 -4.90
C VAL A 41 1.29 -1.41 -6.35
N ALA A 42 1.29 -2.69 -6.73
CA ALA A 42 1.59 -3.13 -8.08
C ALA A 42 0.52 -2.71 -9.09
N VAL A 43 -0.74 -2.58 -8.69
CA VAL A 43 -1.79 -2.04 -9.57
C VAL A 43 -1.52 -0.55 -9.79
N PRO A 44 -1.29 -0.10 -11.03
CA PRO A 44 -0.92 1.29 -11.32
C PRO A 44 -2.16 2.20 -11.32
N LEU A 45 -2.87 2.31 -10.18
CA LEU A 45 -3.90 3.32 -10.01
C LEU A 45 -3.30 4.56 -9.34
N PRO A 46 -3.72 5.77 -9.74
CA PRO A 46 -3.22 7.02 -9.15
C PRO A 46 -3.49 7.13 -7.64
N ILE A 47 -4.47 6.37 -7.13
CA ILE A 47 -4.95 6.42 -5.74
C ILE A 47 -4.40 5.24 -4.90
N THR A 48 -4.15 4.08 -5.50
CA THR A 48 -3.60 2.90 -4.79
C THR A 48 -2.08 2.93 -4.83
N GLY A 49 -1.50 3.70 -3.91
CA GLY A 49 -0.06 3.96 -3.90
C GLY A 49 0.68 3.34 -2.72
N ALA A 50 2.00 3.43 -2.81
CA ALA A 50 2.94 3.14 -1.72
C ALA A 50 2.52 3.83 -0.42
N TRP A 51 2.07 5.09 -0.49
CA TRP A 51 1.67 5.88 0.68
C TRP A 51 0.49 5.25 1.45
N THR A 52 -0.56 4.82 0.75
CA THR A 52 -1.71 4.09 1.33
C THR A 52 -1.34 2.72 1.87
N GLY A 53 -0.46 1.98 1.17
CA GLY A 53 0.04 0.68 1.63
C GLY A 53 0.85 0.78 2.92
N VAL A 54 1.72 1.80 3.02
CA VAL A 54 2.51 2.10 4.23
C VAL A 54 1.62 2.51 5.39
N LEU A 55 0.58 3.32 5.13
CA LEU A 55 -0.40 3.72 6.14
C LEU A 55 -1.15 2.51 6.70
N GLY A 56 -1.60 1.60 5.83
CA GLY A 56 -2.24 0.35 6.22
C GLY A 56 -1.32 -0.54 7.07
N ALA A 57 -0.07 -0.75 6.64
CA ALA A 57 0.94 -1.49 7.41
C ALA A 57 1.18 -0.88 8.79
N TRP A 58 1.25 0.46 8.88
CA TRP A 58 1.46 1.16 10.14
C TRP A 58 0.28 0.99 11.11
N ILE A 59 -0.95 1.05 10.60
CA ILE A 59 -2.18 0.80 11.38
C ILE A 59 -2.26 -0.65 11.86
N LEU A 60 -1.84 -1.60 11.04
CA LEU A 60 -1.84 -3.03 11.37
C LEU A 60 -0.65 -3.45 12.23
N GLY A 61 0.37 -2.58 12.38
CA GLY A 61 1.55 -2.86 13.18
C GLY A 61 2.53 -3.82 12.51
N MET A 62 2.56 -3.82 11.18
CA MET A 62 3.47 -4.65 10.40
C MET A 62 4.92 -4.17 10.54
N ASP A 63 5.87 -5.08 10.29
CA ASP A 63 7.29 -4.73 10.36
C ASP A 63 7.65 -3.71 9.27
N ARG A 64 8.34 -2.64 9.67
CA ARG A 64 8.67 -1.52 8.78
C ARG A 64 9.61 -1.94 7.66
N LYS A 65 10.60 -2.80 7.94
CA LYS A 65 11.58 -3.23 6.94
C LYS A 65 10.92 -4.13 5.90
N LYS A 66 10.15 -5.12 6.34
CA LYS A 66 9.40 -6.01 5.45
C LYS A 66 8.36 -5.26 4.61
N THR A 67 7.66 -4.29 5.23
CA THR A 67 6.71 -3.42 4.52
C THR A 67 7.42 -2.62 3.43
N MET A 68 8.57 -2.01 3.74
CA MET A 68 9.35 -1.23 2.78
C MET A 68 9.79 -2.09 1.59
N LEU A 69 10.25 -3.32 1.84
CA LEU A 69 10.60 -4.27 0.77
C LEU A 69 9.39 -4.64 -0.10
N ALA A 70 8.24 -4.93 0.52
CA ALA A 70 7.01 -5.26 -0.20
C ALA A 70 6.51 -4.10 -1.07
N VAL A 71 6.57 -2.87 -0.55
CA VAL A 71 6.23 -1.65 -1.30
C VAL A 71 7.21 -1.44 -2.45
N ALA A 72 8.52 -1.55 -2.21
CA ALA A 72 9.52 -1.40 -3.27
C ALA A 72 9.30 -2.41 -4.40
N ALA A 73 9.05 -3.67 -4.07
CA ALA A 73 8.72 -4.71 -5.05
C ALA A 73 7.44 -4.36 -5.84
N GLY A 74 6.38 -3.90 -5.16
CA GLY A 74 5.15 -3.47 -5.81
C GLY A 74 5.36 -2.29 -6.77
N VAL A 75 6.15 -1.29 -6.36
CA VAL A 75 6.46 -0.12 -7.20
C VAL A 75 7.27 -0.51 -8.44
N LEU A 76 8.23 -1.43 -8.31
CA LEU A 76 8.98 -1.93 -9.46
C LEU A 76 8.05 -2.60 -10.47
N VAL A 77 7.15 -3.47 -10.01
CA VAL A 77 6.15 -4.13 -10.88
C VAL A 77 5.22 -3.09 -11.53
N SER A 78 4.73 -2.12 -10.76
CA SER A 78 3.88 -1.03 -11.25
C SER A 78 4.59 -0.22 -12.34
N GLY A 79 5.87 0.12 -12.13
CA GLY A 79 6.69 0.85 -13.10
C GLY A 79 6.90 0.09 -14.41
N VAL A 80 7.10 -1.23 -14.35
CA VAL A 80 7.19 -2.08 -15.55
C VAL A 80 5.86 -2.08 -16.31
N ILE A 81 4.73 -2.26 -15.61
CA ILE A 81 3.40 -2.27 -16.23
C ILE A 81 3.12 -0.93 -16.91
N VAL A 82 3.33 0.19 -16.21
CA VAL A 82 3.11 1.53 -16.75
C VAL A 82 4.01 1.80 -17.95
N SER A 83 5.28 1.40 -17.90
CA SER A 83 6.21 1.60 -19.00
C SER A 83 5.78 0.85 -20.26
N LEU A 84 5.30 -0.38 -20.12
CA LEU A 84 4.77 -1.16 -21.24
C LEU A 84 3.50 -0.52 -21.80
N VAL A 85 2.54 -0.17 -20.94
CA VAL A 85 1.27 0.45 -21.36
C VAL A 85 1.50 1.77 -22.09
N VAL A 86 2.39 2.61 -21.56
CA VAL A 86 2.75 3.89 -22.19
C VAL A 86 3.50 3.66 -23.50
N GLY A 87 4.46 2.73 -23.55
CA GLY A 87 5.21 2.41 -24.76
C GLY A 87 4.30 1.99 -25.92
N PHE A 88 3.42 1.02 -25.69
CA PHE A 88 2.44 0.58 -26.70
C PHE A 88 1.40 1.65 -27.02
N GLY A 89 0.97 2.43 -26.03
CA GLY A 89 0.02 3.53 -26.23
C GLY A 89 0.58 4.63 -27.13
N VAL A 90 1.87 4.96 -26.98
CA VAL A 90 2.55 5.97 -27.80
C VAL A 90 2.73 5.48 -29.25
N GLU A 91 3.09 4.21 -29.46
CA GLU A 91 3.13 3.62 -30.81
C GLU A 91 1.76 3.65 -31.49
N ALA A 92 0.71 3.22 -30.79
CA ALA A 92 -0.66 3.24 -31.31
C ALA A 92 -1.12 4.67 -31.66
N LEU A 93 -0.83 5.64 -30.80
CA LEU A 93 -1.18 7.05 -31.03
C LEU A 93 -0.38 7.64 -32.20
N SER A 94 0.92 7.33 -32.32
CA SER A 94 1.77 7.81 -33.40
C SER A 94 1.38 7.24 -34.77
N LEU A 95 0.91 5.99 -34.84
CA LEU A 95 0.34 5.40 -36.05
C LEU A 95 -0.95 6.10 -36.50
N PHE A 96 -1.77 6.55 -35.54
CA PHE A 96 -2.99 7.30 -35.83
C PHE A 96 -2.68 8.73 -36.29
N ILE A 97 -1.74 9.41 -35.62
CA ILE A 97 -1.31 10.77 -35.98
C ILE A 97 -0.61 10.79 -37.35
N LYS A 98 0.23 9.79 -37.66
CA LYS A 98 0.98 9.75 -38.92
C LYS A 98 0.12 9.33 -40.13
N ARG A 99 -1.07 8.77 -39.91
CA ARG A 99 -2.02 8.40 -40.97
C ARG A 99 -3.02 9.51 -41.31
N VAL A 100 -3.08 10.60 -40.53
CA VAL A 100 -3.84 11.83 -40.84
C VAL A 100 -2.91 12.81 -41.52
#